data_AF-A0A8K0U7T7-F1
#
_entry.id   AF-A0A8K0U7T7-F1
#
_cell.length_a   1.000
_cell.length_b   1.000
_cell.length_c   1.000
_cell.angle_alpha   90.00
_cell.angle_beta   90.00
_cell.angle_gamma   90.00
#
_symmetry.space_group_name_H-M   'P 1'
#
loop_
_entity.id
_entity.type
_entity.pdbx_description
1 polymer ?
#
loop_
_entity_poly.entity_id
_entity_poly.type
_entity_poly.pdbx_seq_one_letter_code
_entity_poly.pdbx_strand_id
1 'polypeptide(L)' 'YLLSFHLAELREIWKGDPRVPTVASRRAWAISRNVKPRLVDNWFLRRRACARRAGEPISEEAYELSLE' A
#
# COMPACT_ATOMS: atom_id res chain seq x y z
N TYR A 1 -7.23 1.52 -13.74
CA TYR A 1 -7.44 2.52 -12.67
C TYR A 1 -7.71 1.77 -11.37
N LEU A 2 -7.48 2.39 -10.20
CA LEU A 2 -7.87 1.78 -8.92
C LEU A 2 -9.36 2.01 -8.71
N LEU A 3 -10.14 0.93 -8.67
CA LEU A 3 -11.58 0.96 -8.35
C LEU A 3 -11.79 1.24 -6.85
N SER A 4 -13.01 1.67 -6.48
CA SER A 4 -13.37 2.01 -5.11
C SER A 4 -13.10 0.87 -4.11
N PHE A 5 -13.38 -0.38 -4.48
CA PHE A 5 -13.11 -1.54 -3.63
C PHE A 5 -11.60 -1.78 -3.43
N HIS A 6 -10.78 -1.62 -4.47
CA HIS A 6 -9.32 -1.69 -4.33
C HIS A 6 -8.78 -0.62 -3.36
N LEU A 7 -9.36 0.59 -3.41
CA LEU A 7 -8.98 1.66 -2.49
C LEU A 7 -9.42 1.37 -1.04
N ALA A 8 -10.57 0.73 -0.84
CA ALA A 8 -11.03 0.31 0.47
C ALA A 8 -10.10 -0.76 1.07
N GLU A 9 -9.73 -1.76 0.28
CA GLU A 9 -8.81 -2.81 0.69
C GLU A 9 -7.41 -2.29 1.03
N LEU A 10 -6.85 -1.42 0.18
CA LEU A 10 -5.57 -0.76 0.47
C LEU A 10 -5.61 0.07 1.76
N ARG A 11 -6.76 0.69 2.07
CA ARG A 11 -6.94 1.44 3.34
C ARG A 11 -6.99 0.51 4.54
N GLU A 12 -7.68 -0.62 4.46
CA GLU A 12 -7.70 -1.61 5.54
C GLU A 12 -6.31 -2.17 5.81
N ILE A 13 -5.56 -2.50 4.75
CA ILE A 13 -4.14 -2.91 4.84
C ILE A 13 -3.32 -1.85 5.59
N TRP A 14 -3.41 -0.58 5.16
CA TRP A 14 -2.67 0.52 5.80
C TRP A 14 -3.09 0.77 7.26
N LYS A 15 -4.36 0.52 7.59
CA LYS A 15 -4.88 0.67 8.95
C LYS A 15 -4.34 -0.44 9.88
N GLY A 16 -4.17 -1.65 9.34
CA GLY A 16 -3.57 -2.77 10.06
C GLY A 16 -2.06 -2.60 10.25
N ASP A 17 -1.36 -2.17 9.21
CA ASP A 17 0.08 -1.86 9.27
C ASP A 17 0.40 -0.59 8.43
N PRO A 18 0.63 0.58 9.08
CA PRO A 18 0.89 1.85 8.42
C PRO A 18 2.34 1.98 7.91
N ARG A 19 2.90 0.88 7.40
CA ARG A 19 4.21 0.83 6.74
C ARG A 19 4.03 0.67 5.23
N VAL A 20 5.09 0.98 4.47
CA VAL A 20 5.09 0.72 3.03
C VAL A 20 5.60 -0.70 2.78
N PRO A 21 4.80 -1.58 2.17
CA PRO A 21 5.26 -2.92 1.84
C PRO A 21 6.33 -2.92 0.76
N THR A 22 7.06 -4.03 0.65
CA THR A 22 8.09 -4.19 -0.37
C THR A 22 7.54 -4.02 -1.79
N VAL A 23 8.42 -3.70 -2.74
CA VAL A 23 8.05 -3.56 -4.15
C VAL A 23 7.53 -4.89 -4.73
N ALA A 24 8.13 -6.01 -4.32
CA ALA A 24 7.72 -7.35 -4.74
C ALA A 24 6.30 -7.66 -4.28
N SER A 25 6.02 -7.39 -3.01
CA SER A 25 4.71 -7.65 -2.43
C SER A 25 3.59 -6.77 -3.02
N ARG A 26 3.85 -5.46 -3.19
CA ARG A 26 2.90 -4.55 -3.85
C ARG A 26 2.62 -4.95 -5.30
N ARG A 27 3.62 -5.51 -6.00
CA ARG A 27 3.44 -6.06 -7.35
C ARG A 27 2.57 -7.32 -7.32
N ALA A 28 2.83 -8.25 -6.40
CA ALA A 28 2.05 -9.47 -6.27
C ALA A 28 0.58 -9.19 -5.96
N TRP A 29 0.29 -8.28 -5.01
CA TRP A 29 -1.07 -7.82 -4.71
C TRP A 29 -1.76 -7.22 -5.93
N ALA A 30 -1.04 -6.37 -6.68
CA ALA A 30 -1.57 -5.75 -7.89
C ALA A 30 -1.89 -6.79 -8.98
N ILE A 31 -1.00 -7.76 -9.19
CA ILE A 31 -1.20 -8.84 -10.17
C ILE A 31 -2.41 -9.70 -9.78
N SER A 32 -2.52 -10.10 -8.50
CA SER A 32 -3.64 -10.88 -7.97
C SER A 32 -5.00 -10.21 -8.23
N ARG A 33 -5.06 -8.88 -8.14
CA ARG A 33 -6.30 -8.09 -8.36
C ARG A 33 -6.42 -7.52 -9.79
N ASN A 34 -5.55 -7.94 -10.71
CA ASN A 34 -5.51 -7.47 -12.08
C ASN A 34 -5.39 -5.93 -12.22
N VAL A 35 -4.65 -5.31 -11.30
CA VAL A 35 -4.36 -3.87 -11.23
C VAL A 35 -2.93 -3.59 -11.69
N LYS A 36 -2.70 -2.43 -12.31
CA LYS A 36 -1.34 -1.97 -12.66
C LYS A 36 -0.51 -1.74 -11.38
N PRO A 37 0.67 -2.39 -11.21
CA PRO A 37 1.49 -2.23 -10.01
C PRO A 37 1.90 -0.79 -9.70
N ARG A 38 2.13 0.03 -10.74
CA ARG A 38 2.45 1.46 -10.59
C ARG A 38 1.36 2.25 -9.84
N LEU A 39 0.09 1.85 -9.95
CA LEU A 39 -1.01 2.52 -9.25
C LEU A 39 -0.95 2.23 -7.74
N VAL A 40 -0.66 0.98 -7.39
CA VAL A 40 -0.52 0.53 -6.00
C VAL A 40 0.72 1.16 -5.37
N ASP A 41 1.84 1.19 -6.11
CA ASP A 41 3.07 1.86 -5.67
C ASP A 41 2.84 3.34 -5.36
N ASN A 42 2.23 4.07 -6.30
CA ASN A 42 1.88 5.47 -6.11
C ASN A 42 0.93 5.69 -4.91
N TRP A 43 -0.01 4.77 -4.68
CA TRP A 43 -0.93 4.87 -3.56
C TRP A 43 -0.19 4.80 -2.21
N PHE A 44 0.66 3.78 -2.02
CA PHE A 44 1.44 3.62 -0.78
C PHE A 44 2.44 4.77 -0.57
N LEU A 45 3.12 5.23 -1.63
CA LEU A 45 4.05 6.36 -1.53
C LEU A 45 3.34 7.66 -1.13
N ARG A 46 2.16 7.92 -1.69
CA ARG A 46 1.33 9.07 -1.30
C ARG A 46 0.88 8.95 0.15
N ARG A 47 0.47 7.75 0.57
CA ARG A 47 0.02 7.49 1.94
C ARG A 47 1.15 7.71 2.96
N ARG A 48 2.35 7.20 2.67
CA ARG A 48 3.56 7.49 3.44
C ARG A 48 3.86 8.98 3.52
N ALA A 49 3.75 9.70 2.40
CA ALA A 49 3.99 11.14 2.39
C ALA A 49 2.96 11.91 3.24
N CYS A 50 1.70 11.48 3.25
CA CYS A 50 0.66 12.03 4.12
C CYS A 50 0.94 11.77 5.60
N ALA A 51 1.23 10.52 5.98
CA ALA A 51 1.53 10.17 7.36
C ALA A 51 2.79 10.89 7.89
N ARG A 52 3.83 11.05 7.04
CA ARG A 52 5.03 11.81 7.37
C ARG A 52 4.72 13.30 7.61
N ARG A 53 3.80 13.88 6.83
CA ARG A 53 3.34 15.26 7.04
C ARG A 53 2.49 15.42 8.31
N ALA A 54 1.76 14.37 8.69
CA ALA A 54 0.97 14.34 9.92
C ALA A 54 1.83 14.13 11.19
N GLY A 55 3.12 13.84 11.04
CA GLY A 55 4.01 13.53 12.18
C GLY A 55 3.80 12.12 12.73
N GLU A 56 3.15 11.23 11.99
CA GLU A 56 2.99 9.83 12.39
C GLU A 56 4.35 9.10 12.31
N PRO A 57 4.70 8.28 13.33
CA PRO A 57 5.92 7.48 13.29
C PRO A 57 5.76 6.37 12.24
N ILE A 58 6.31 6.58 11.04
CA ILE A 58 6.37 5.56 10.01
C ILE A 58 7.72 4.84 10.13
N SER A 59 7.70 3.53 10.38
CA SER A 59 8.92 2.73 10.29
C SER A 59 9.42 2.67 8.85
N GLU A 60 10.73 2.79 8.65
CA GLU A 60 11.39 2.59 7.35
C GLU A 60 11.49 1.11 6.96
N GLU A 61 11.18 0.19 7.88
CA GLU A 61 11.13 -1.24 7.57
C GLU A 61 9.98 -1.56 6.63
N ALA A 62 10.32 -2.16 5.49
CA ALA A 62 9.35 -2.70 4.56
C ALA A 62 8.91 -4.11 5.00
N TYR A 63 7.63 -4.42 4.86
CA TYR A 63 7.06 -5.74 5.14
C TYR A 63 6.46 -6.40 3.88
N GLU A 64 6.20 -7.70 3.94
CA GLU A 64 5.51 -8.45 2.88
C GLU A 64 4.00 -8.46 3.18
N LEU A 65 3.18 -7.93 2.26
CA LEU A 65 1.73 -8.14 2.27
C LEU A 65 1.40 -9.61 2.07
N SER A 66 0.54 -10.13 2.94
CA SER A 66 -0.12 -11.42 2.73
C SER A 66 -1.12 -11.31 1.58
N LEU A 67 -1.18 -12.35 0.73
CA LEU A 67 -1.99 -12.39 -0.49
C LEU A 67 -3.35 -13.09 -0.28
N GLU A 68 -3.84 -13.17 0.96
CA GLU A 68 -5.13 -13.79 1.28
C GLU A 68 -6.29 -13.23 0.45
#